data_AF-A0ABC8SQZ3-F1
#
_entry.id   AF-A0ABC8SQZ3-F1
#
_cell.length_a   1.000
_cell.length_b   1.000
_cell.length_c   1.000
_cell.angle_alpha   90.00
_cell.angle_beta   90.00
_cell.angle_gamma   90.00
#
_symmetry.space_group_name_H-M   'P 1'
#
loop_
_entity.id
_entity.type
_entity.pdbx_description
1 polymer ?
#
loop_
_entity_poly.entity_id
_entity_poly.type
_entity_poly.pdbx_seq_one_letter_code
_entity_poly.pdbx_strand_id
1 'polypeptide(L)'
;MAAYYAAYRRVGQLGTSSGINLFLFGGLHSKSALIESSTRLLNSSPFDRRQISQLVQSNGKRLFLVDTLALVRRLEAQGVPSKQAEAITEAITQVLNDSLENVAHSFVSKGEMQKIEMTQDSNLSKFKSEVQSSQEHHFSLLQHETEKLKSDIEKMRSELRYEIDKVTAGQRLDLNLERG
;
A
#
# COMPACT_ATOMS: atom_id res chain seq x y z
N MET A 1 -24.38 -35.04 35.96
CA MET A 1 -23.68 -33.96 36.69
C MET A 1 -22.30 -33.80 36.09
N ALA A 2 -22.04 -32.63 35.47
CA ALA A 2 -20.75 -31.92 35.23
C ALA A 2 -19.54 -32.72 34.65
N ALA A 3 -18.64 -32.23 33.80
CA ALA A 3 -18.40 -31.01 33.01
C ALA A 3 -17.23 -31.39 32.05
N TYR A 4 -17.30 -31.10 30.75
CA TYR A 4 -16.56 -30.02 30.06
C TYR A 4 -15.01 -29.97 30.20
N TYR A 5 -14.34 -30.17 29.05
CA TYR A 5 -13.18 -29.45 28.49
C TYR A 5 -11.70 -29.75 28.85
N ALA A 6 -10.94 -29.95 27.75
CA ALA A 6 -9.63 -29.41 27.36
C ALA A 6 -8.35 -29.68 28.19
N ALA A 7 -7.32 -30.20 27.50
CA ALA A 7 -5.93 -29.71 27.60
C ALA A 7 -5.07 -30.27 26.45
N TYR A 8 -4.96 -29.54 25.35
CA TYR A 8 -3.89 -29.77 24.37
C TYR A 8 -2.56 -29.24 24.93
N ARG A 9 -1.54 -30.06 24.72
CA ARG A 9 -0.15 -29.98 25.17
C ARG A 9 0.50 -28.62 24.86
N ARG A 10 0.85 -27.87 25.90
CA ARG A 10 1.70 -26.67 25.83
C ARG A 10 3.17 -27.12 25.97
N VAL A 11 3.92 -27.17 24.87
CA VAL A 11 5.39 -27.16 24.92
C VAL A 11 5.84 -25.78 24.48
N GLY A 12 6.07 -24.91 25.46
CA GLY A 12 6.84 -23.69 25.29
C GLY A 12 8.22 -23.92 25.87
N GLN A 13 9.25 -23.83 25.05
CA GLN A 13 10.58 -23.46 25.50
C GLN A 13 11.02 -22.24 24.70
N LEU A 14 11.26 -21.17 25.45
CA LEU A 14 11.96 -19.97 25.06
C LEU A 14 13.38 -20.35 24.64
N GLY A 15 13.72 -20.10 23.38
CA GLY A 15 15.09 -20.02 22.90
C GLY A 15 15.44 -18.56 22.70
N THR A 16 16.11 -17.98 23.70
CA THR A 16 16.83 -16.72 23.58
C THR A 16 18.01 -16.87 22.63
N SER A 17 18.30 -15.80 21.88
CA SER A 17 19.62 -15.39 21.38
C SER A 17 20.43 -16.41 20.57
N SER A 18 20.60 -16.15 19.28
CA SER A 18 21.92 -16.02 18.64
C SER A 18 21.77 -16.02 17.12
N GLY A 19 22.38 -15.04 16.47
CA GLY A 19 22.41 -14.92 15.02
C GLY A 19 22.90 -13.56 14.52
N ILE A 20 23.83 -12.92 15.26
CA ILE A 20 24.59 -11.81 14.71
C ILE A 20 25.66 -12.46 13.82
N ASN A 21 25.48 -12.38 12.50
CA ASN A 21 26.57 -12.63 11.57
C ASN A 21 27.57 -11.48 11.69
N LEU A 22 28.64 -11.74 12.44
CA LEU A 22 29.80 -10.89 12.59
C LEU A 22 30.67 -11.04 11.33
N PHE A 23 30.47 -10.16 10.34
CA PHE A 23 31.49 -9.95 9.31
C PHE A 23 32.46 -8.89 9.83
N LEU A 24 33.62 -9.38 10.27
CA LEU A 24 34.76 -8.61 10.72
C LEU A 24 35.25 -7.69 9.59
N PHE A 25 35.42 -6.42 9.92
CA PHE A 25 36.09 -5.43 9.08
C PHE A 25 37.53 -5.84 8.80
N GLY A 26 37.88 -5.94 7.52
CA GLY A 26 39.26 -5.97 7.04
C GLY A 26 39.35 -5.18 5.74
N GLY A 27 40.14 -4.10 5.76
CA GLY A 27 40.58 -3.43 4.54
C GLY A 27 39.86 -2.13 4.21
N LEU A 28 40.40 -1.04 4.73
CA LEU A 28 40.29 0.34 4.24
C LEU A 28 40.33 0.37 2.70
N HIS A 29 39.43 1.13 2.05
CA HIS A 29 39.69 2.06 0.93
C HIS A 29 38.38 2.68 0.38
N SER A 30 38.16 3.94 0.78
CA SER A 30 37.64 5.07 -0.01
C SER A 30 36.45 4.92 -0.99
N LYS A 31 35.40 5.70 -0.63
CA LYS A 31 34.50 6.55 -1.45
C LYS A 31 33.07 6.04 -1.70
N SER A 32 32.14 6.98 -1.44
CA SER A 32 30.68 7.01 -1.67
C SER A 32 29.80 5.98 -0.94
N ALA A 33 29.50 6.25 0.33
CA ALA A 33 28.42 5.59 1.08
C ALA A 33 27.59 6.62 1.86
N LEU A 34 26.96 7.55 1.14
CA LEU A 34 25.84 8.40 1.57
C LEU A 34 25.07 8.60 0.25
N ILE A 35 24.00 7.89 -0.09
CA ILE A 35 22.71 7.76 0.59
C ILE A 35 22.11 6.44 0.10
N GLU A 36 22.23 5.37 0.89
CA GLU A 36 21.49 4.11 0.66
C GLU A 36 20.36 3.95 1.70
N SER A 37 19.88 5.08 2.24
CA SER A 37 19.00 5.09 3.41
C SER A 37 17.55 5.47 3.11
N SER A 38 17.19 5.82 1.88
CA SER A 38 15.84 6.36 1.59
C SER A 38 14.90 5.42 0.82
N THR A 39 15.35 4.23 0.39
CA THR A 39 14.52 3.31 -0.41
C THR A 39 14.04 2.05 0.33
N ARG A 40 14.48 1.81 1.58
CA ARG A 40 14.13 0.59 2.33
C ARG A 40 12.96 0.72 3.32
N LEU A 41 12.23 1.84 3.31
CA LEU A 41 11.08 2.07 4.21
C LEU A 41 9.72 2.16 3.51
N LEU A 42 9.59 1.62 2.30
CA LEU A 42 8.29 1.29 1.72
C LEU A 42 8.26 -0.19 1.40
N ASN A 43 8.61 -1.00 2.41
CA ASN A 43 8.20 -2.39 2.44
C ASN A 43 6.68 -2.34 2.46
N SER A 44 6.05 -2.60 1.32
CA SER A 44 4.62 -2.75 1.21
C SER A 44 4.22 -3.84 2.17
N SER A 45 3.80 -3.45 3.38
CA SER A 45 2.86 -4.28 4.13
C SER A 45 1.76 -4.58 3.12
N PRO A 46 1.42 -5.86 2.86
CA PRO A 46 0.15 -6.12 2.21
C PRO A 46 -0.85 -5.37 3.10
N PHE A 47 -1.47 -4.31 2.57
CA PHE A 47 -2.51 -3.60 3.29
C PHE A 47 -3.39 -4.70 3.81
N ASP A 48 -3.40 -4.86 5.13
CA ASP A 48 -4.06 -5.96 5.82
C ASP A 48 -5.49 -5.86 5.33
N ARG A 49 -5.78 -6.69 4.33
CA ARG A 49 -6.91 -6.54 3.42
C ARG A 49 -8.04 -6.83 4.36
N ARG A 50 -8.59 -5.77 4.95
CA ARG A 50 -9.53 -5.88 6.06
C ARG A 50 -10.57 -6.80 5.49
N GLN A 51 -10.55 -8.06 5.92
CA GLN A 51 -11.59 -9.00 5.60
C GLN A 51 -12.73 -8.43 6.41
N ILE A 52 -13.40 -7.42 5.84
CA ILE A 52 -14.75 -7.08 6.19
C ILE A 52 -15.41 -8.41 5.93
N SER A 53 -15.64 -9.06 7.06
CA SER A 53 -16.03 -10.42 7.26
C SER A 53 -16.65 -10.99 6.00
N GLN A 54 -16.18 -12.18 5.61
CA GLN A 54 -17.01 -13.15 4.92
C GLN A 54 -18.25 -13.44 5.79
N LEU A 55 -19.11 -12.45 5.97
CA LEU A 55 -20.42 -12.60 6.53
C LEU A 55 -21.30 -12.76 5.31
N VAL A 56 -21.64 -14.03 5.11
CA VAL A 56 -22.53 -14.55 4.08
C VAL A 56 -21.83 -14.72 2.72
N GLN A 57 -21.09 -15.82 2.60
CA GLN A 57 -21.22 -16.67 1.41
C GLN A 57 -22.69 -17.09 1.27
N SER A 58 -23.55 -16.21 0.76
CA SER A 58 -24.79 -16.67 0.14
C SER A 58 -24.37 -17.31 -1.17
N ASN A 59 -23.92 -18.56 -1.10
CA ASN A 59 -23.87 -19.47 -2.23
C ASN A 59 -25.29 -19.56 -2.79
N GLY A 60 -25.75 -18.58 -3.57
CA GLY A 60 -27.01 -18.58 -4.33
C GLY A 60 -28.27 -19.06 -3.60
N LYS A 61 -28.31 -19.07 -2.27
CA LYS A 61 -29.36 -19.75 -1.51
C LYS A 61 -29.81 -18.89 -0.34
N ARG A 62 -30.89 -18.14 -0.63
CA ARG A 62 -31.95 -17.67 0.27
C ARG A 62 -31.54 -16.60 1.27
N LEU A 63 -31.86 -15.33 0.97
CA LEU A 63 -32.08 -14.39 2.06
C LEU A 63 -33.36 -14.79 2.82
N PHE A 64 -34.48 -15.07 2.14
CA PHE A 64 -35.59 -15.86 2.73
C PHE A 64 -36.42 -16.51 1.60
N LEU A 65 -36.21 -17.80 1.26
CA LEU A 65 -37.23 -18.51 0.47
C LEU A 65 -38.32 -18.92 1.44
N VAL A 66 -39.38 -18.11 1.52
CA VAL A 66 -40.63 -18.50 2.15
C VAL A 66 -41.25 -19.57 1.27
N ASP A 67 -41.41 -20.77 1.84
CA ASP A 67 -42.21 -21.82 1.23
C ASP A 67 -43.69 -21.47 1.46
N THR A 68 -44.29 -20.77 0.50
CA THR A 68 -45.66 -20.26 0.57
C THR A 68 -46.66 -21.41 0.74
N LEU A 69 -46.46 -22.54 0.05
CA LEU A 69 -47.32 -23.71 0.17
C LEU A 69 -47.23 -24.33 1.56
N ALA A 70 -46.03 -24.51 2.10
CA ALA A 70 -45.86 -25.05 3.45
C ALA A 70 -46.38 -24.10 4.54
N LEU A 71 -46.41 -22.79 4.28
CA LEU A 71 -47.01 -21.81 5.20
C LEU A 71 -48.54 -21.88 5.18
N VAL A 72 -49.15 -21.90 3.99
CA VAL A 72 -50.60 -22.06 3.82
C VAL A 72 -51.09 -23.36 4.48
N ARG A 73 -50.43 -24.50 4.22
CA ARG A 73 -50.80 -25.79 4.81
C ARG A 73 -50.70 -25.81 6.33
N ARG A 74 -49.74 -25.08 6.90
CA ARG A 74 -49.61 -24.92 8.35
C ARG A 74 -50.73 -24.06 8.93
N LEU A 75 -51.13 -22.99 8.26
CA LEU A 75 -52.26 -22.15 8.68
C LEU A 75 -53.58 -22.92 8.61
N GLU A 76 -53.80 -23.68 7.53
CA GLU A 76 -54.96 -24.57 7.40
C GLU A 76 -55.01 -25.64 8.49
N ALA A 77 -53.87 -26.23 8.85
CA ALA A 77 -53.77 -27.19 9.95
C ALA A 77 -54.10 -26.58 11.33
N GLN A 78 -53.98 -25.26 11.48
CA GLN A 78 -54.41 -24.51 12.68
C GLN A 78 -55.86 -24.04 12.61
N GLY A 79 -56.62 -24.48 11.59
CA GLY A 79 -58.04 -24.15 11.42
C GLY A 79 -58.30 -22.84 10.66
N VAL A 80 -57.28 -22.22 10.06
CA VAL A 80 -57.48 -21.03 9.21
C VAL A 80 -58.11 -21.46 7.87
N PRO A 81 -59.20 -20.84 7.43
CA PRO A 81 -59.77 -21.08 6.11
C PRO A 81 -58.76 -20.85 4.99
N SER A 82 -58.75 -21.71 3.97
CA SER A 82 -57.78 -21.71 2.87
C SER A 82 -57.57 -20.31 2.24
N LYS A 83 -58.66 -19.59 1.91
CA LYS A 83 -58.60 -18.23 1.37
C LYS A 83 -57.93 -17.22 2.30
N GLN A 84 -58.13 -17.35 3.61
CA GLN A 84 -57.51 -16.47 4.60
C GLN A 84 -56.04 -16.82 4.80
N ALA A 85 -55.70 -18.12 4.78
CA ALA A 85 -54.33 -18.59 4.86
C ALA A 85 -53.49 -18.11 3.67
N GLU A 86 -54.07 -18.11 2.46
CA GLU A 86 -53.46 -17.54 1.26
C GLU A 86 -53.23 -16.03 1.40
N ALA A 87 -54.27 -15.26 1.79
CA ALA A 87 -54.15 -13.82 1.96
C ALA A 87 -53.12 -13.40 3.02
N ILE A 88 -53.04 -14.12 4.15
CA ILE A 88 -52.03 -13.89 5.19
C ILE A 88 -50.63 -14.19 4.64
N THR A 89 -50.47 -15.31 3.93
CA THR A 89 -49.20 -15.70 3.33
C THR A 89 -48.74 -14.68 2.29
N GLU A 90 -49.66 -14.13 1.50
CA GLU A 90 -49.39 -13.08 0.52
C GLU A 90 -48.91 -11.79 1.19
N ALA A 91 -49.61 -11.30 2.21
CA ALA A 91 -49.23 -10.11 2.96
C ALA A 91 -47.84 -10.26 3.62
N ILE A 92 -47.54 -11.42 4.20
CA ILE A 92 -46.21 -11.70 4.80
C ILE A 92 -45.13 -11.69 3.71
N THR A 93 -45.39 -12.31 2.56
CA THR A 93 -44.43 -12.37 1.46
C THR A 93 -44.14 -10.96 0.92
N GLN A 94 -45.16 -10.11 0.80
CA GLN A 94 -45.01 -8.73 0.38
C GLN A 94 -44.13 -7.92 1.35
N VAL A 95 -44.46 -7.93 2.64
CA VAL A 95 -43.66 -7.20 3.66
C VAL A 95 -42.21 -7.69 3.70
N LEU A 96 -41.99 -8.99 3.53
CA LEU A 96 -40.63 -9.56 3.48
C LEU A 96 -39.86 -9.10 2.24
N ASN A 97 -40.49 -9.03 1.07
CA ASN A 97 -39.86 -8.53 -0.15
C ASN A 97 -39.50 -7.05 0.00
N ASP A 98 -40.42 -6.21 0.47
CA ASP A 98 -40.20 -4.77 0.68
C ASP A 98 -39.07 -4.53 1.70
N SER A 99 -39.07 -5.29 2.79
CA SER A 99 -38.03 -5.22 3.82
C SER A 99 -36.66 -5.63 3.26
N LEU A 100 -36.63 -6.67 2.43
CA LEU A 100 -35.39 -7.18 1.83
C LEU A 100 -34.80 -6.20 0.83
N GLU A 101 -35.63 -5.59 -0.02
CA GLU A 101 -35.20 -4.58 -0.99
C GLU A 101 -34.63 -3.35 -0.27
N ASN A 102 -35.31 -2.87 0.76
CA ASN A 102 -34.83 -1.75 1.57
C ASN A 102 -33.47 -2.05 2.23
N VAL A 103 -33.29 -3.27 2.76
CA VAL A 103 -32.02 -3.70 3.35
C VAL A 103 -30.93 -3.87 2.27
N ALA A 104 -31.28 -4.39 1.10
CA ALA A 104 -30.34 -4.62 -0.01
C ALA A 104 -29.67 -3.32 -0.47
N HIS A 105 -30.37 -2.19 -0.47
CA HIS A 105 -29.79 -0.88 -0.78
C HIS A 105 -28.70 -0.41 0.17
N SER A 106 -28.62 -0.98 1.38
CA SER A 106 -27.55 -0.67 2.35
C SER A 106 -26.26 -1.47 2.11
N PHE A 107 -26.30 -2.47 1.21
CA PHE A 107 -25.16 -3.31 0.91
C PHE A 107 -24.63 -3.04 -0.50
N VAL A 108 -23.32 -3.22 -0.67
CA VAL A 108 -22.66 -3.18 -1.97
C VAL A 108 -22.58 -4.59 -2.53
N SER A 109 -22.87 -4.78 -3.81
CA SER A 109 -22.74 -6.10 -4.43
C SER A 109 -21.26 -6.53 -4.53
N LYS A 110 -21.00 -7.83 -4.56
CA LYS A 110 -19.64 -8.36 -4.71
C LYS A 110 -18.97 -7.89 -6.01
N GLY A 111 -19.74 -7.78 -7.10
CA GLY A 111 -19.23 -7.30 -8.39
C GLY A 111 -18.85 -5.82 -8.36
N GLU A 112 -19.67 -4.98 -7.74
CA GLU A 112 -19.35 -3.56 -7.55
C GLU A 112 -18.14 -3.37 -6.64
N MET A 113 -18.07 -4.12 -5.53
CA MET A 113 -16.93 -4.08 -4.62
C MET A 113 -15.63 -4.48 -5.34
N GLN A 114 -15.65 -5.55 -6.15
CA GLN A 114 -14.49 -5.97 -6.93
C GLN A 114 -14.09 -4.90 -7.97
N LYS A 115 -15.07 -4.27 -8.64
CA LYS A 115 -14.80 -3.18 -9.59
C LYS A 115 -14.13 -1.98 -8.89
N ILE A 116 -14.61 -1.60 -7.71
CA ILE A 116 -14.03 -0.52 -6.91
C ILE A 116 -12.59 -0.87 -6.53
N GLU A 117 -12.35 -2.11 -6.06
CA GLU A 117 -11.01 -2.58 -5.71
C GLU A 117 -10.06 -2.55 -6.91
N MET A 118 -10.46 -3.10 -8.06
CA MET A 118 -9.66 -3.05 -9.29
C MET A 118 -9.33 -1.62 -9.72
N THR A 119 -10.30 -0.71 -9.60
CA THR A 119 -10.11 0.71 -9.93
C THR A 119 -9.11 1.36 -8.96
N GLN A 120 -9.26 1.10 -7.66
CA GLN A 120 -8.36 1.60 -6.63
C GLN A 120 -6.92 1.10 -6.82
N ASP A 121 -6.74 -0.20 -7.08
CA ASP A 121 -5.43 -0.81 -7.33
C ASP A 121 -4.77 -0.23 -8.58
N SER A 122 -5.55 0.00 -9.65
CA SER A 122 -5.05 0.62 -10.87
C SER A 122 -4.61 2.06 -10.65
N ASN A 123 -5.36 2.84 -9.86
CA ASN A 123 -5.04 4.23 -9.54
C ASN A 123 -3.80 4.30 -8.65
N LEU A 124 -3.69 3.43 -7.66
CA LEU A 124 -2.52 3.34 -6.79
C LEU A 124 -1.27 2.97 -7.58
N SER A 125 -1.38 2.04 -8.52
CA SER A 125 -0.28 1.63 -9.38
C SER A 125 0.18 2.77 -10.30
N LYS A 126 -0.75 3.51 -10.90
CA LYS A 126 -0.44 4.71 -11.69
C LYS A 126 0.25 5.77 -10.86
N PHE A 127 -0.31 6.12 -9.70
CA PHE A 127 0.29 7.07 -8.78
C PHE A 127 1.72 6.69 -8.39
N LYS A 128 1.95 5.41 -8.07
CA LYS A 128 3.30 4.90 -7.77
C LYS A 128 4.26 5.10 -8.94
N SER A 129 3.83 4.79 -10.17
CA SER A 129 4.66 4.96 -11.36
C SER A 129 4.97 6.43 -11.67
N GLU A 130 4.02 7.34 -11.46
CA GLU A 130 4.20 8.78 -11.64
C GLU A 130 5.18 9.35 -10.60
N VAL A 131 5.04 8.96 -9.33
CA VAL A 131 5.96 9.36 -8.26
C VAL A 131 7.37 8.87 -8.54
N GLN A 132 7.53 7.59 -8.92
CA GLN A 132 8.84 7.03 -9.24
C GLN A 132 9.48 7.74 -10.44
N SER A 133 8.74 7.92 -11.53
CA SER A 133 9.21 8.61 -12.73
C SER A 133 9.62 10.06 -12.43
N SER A 134 8.79 10.78 -11.65
CA SER A 134 9.10 12.14 -11.22
C SER A 134 10.38 12.19 -10.38
N GLN A 135 10.55 11.27 -9.43
CA GLN A 135 11.73 11.20 -8.59
C GLN A 135 12.99 10.92 -9.42
N GLU A 136 12.95 9.95 -10.33
CA GLU A 136 14.07 9.61 -11.23
C GLU A 136 14.43 10.80 -12.14
N HIS A 137 13.42 11.51 -12.67
CA HIS A 137 13.62 12.70 -13.48
C HIS A 137 14.28 13.84 -12.68
N HIS A 138 13.76 14.17 -11.50
CA HIS A 138 14.34 15.21 -10.65
C HIS A 138 15.76 14.86 -10.20
N PHE A 139 16.03 13.60 -9.88
CA PHE A 139 17.37 13.14 -9.54
C PHE A 139 18.35 13.33 -10.71
N SER A 140 17.94 12.93 -11.92
CA SER A 140 18.76 13.06 -13.13
C SER A 140 19.06 14.53 -13.45
N LEU A 141 18.06 15.41 -13.29
CA LEU A 141 18.21 16.84 -13.48
C LEU A 141 19.21 17.44 -12.48
N LEU A 142 19.05 17.14 -11.18
CA LEU A 142 19.94 17.63 -10.14
C LEU A 142 21.38 17.13 -10.32
N GLN A 143 21.55 15.87 -10.73
CA GLN A 143 22.86 15.32 -11.04
C GLN A 143 23.52 16.09 -12.18
N HIS A 144 22.78 16.32 -13.28
CA HIS A 144 23.27 17.09 -14.42
C HIS A 144 23.66 18.52 -14.05
N GLU A 145 22.81 19.22 -13.27
CA GLU A 145 23.11 20.57 -12.79
C GLU A 145 24.35 20.60 -11.88
N THR A 146 24.50 19.61 -11.01
CA THR A 146 25.67 19.47 -10.13
C THR A 146 26.95 19.26 -10.94
N GLU A 147 26.92 18.39 -11.95
CA GLU A 147 28.05 18.14 -12.85
C GLU A 147 28.42 19.40 -13.66
N LYS A 148 27.42 20.12 -14.16
CA LYS A 148 27.62 21.39 -14.86
C LYS A 148 28.27 22.44 -13.96
N LEU A 149 27.73 22.66 -12.76
CA LEU A 149 28.31 23.60 -11.79
C LEU A 149 29.75 23.22 -11.42
N LYS A 150 30.03 21.92 -11.24
CA LYS A 150 31.39 21.44 -10.98
C LYS A 150 32.33 21.76 -12.15
N SER A 151 31.89 21.57 -13.39
CA SER A 151 32.66 21.94 -14.59
C SER A 151 32.94 23.44 -14.63
N ASP A 152 31.93 24.27 -14.37
CA ASP A 152 32.06 25.72 -14.36
C ASP A 152 33.04 26.20 -13.28
N ILE A 153 33.01 25.58 -12.09
CA ILE A 153 33.97 25.85 -11.00
C ILE A 153 35.40 25.53 -11.43
N GLU A 154 35.64 24.37 -12.04
CA GLU A 154 37.00 24.02 -12.48
C GLU A 154 37.49 24.92 -13.62
N LYS A 155 36.60 25.34 -14.51
CA LYS A 155 36.91 26.35 -15.53
C LYS A 155 37.35 27.67 -14.89
N MET A 156 36.53 28.24 -14.00
CA MET A 156 36.88 29.48 -13.28
C MET A 156 38.19 29.34 -12.49
N ARG A 157 38.43 28.19 -11.86
CA ARG A 157 39.66 27.92 -11.13
C ARG A 157 40.90 27.95 -12.03
N SER A 158 40.81 27.36 -13.22
CA SER A 158 41.90 27.37 -14.20
C SER A 158 42.18 28.77 -14.76
N GLU A 159 41.13 29.55 -15.05
CA GLU A 159 41.24 30.95 -15.48
C GLU A 159 41.89 31.83 -14.40
N LEU A 160 41.45 31.70 -13.14
CA LEU A 160 42.05 32.44 -12.03
C LEU A 160 43.52 32.09 -11.83
N ARG A 161 43.88 30.82 -11.95
CA ARG A 161 45.28 30.40 -11.83
C ARG A 161 46.14 30.99 -12.95
N TYR A 162 45.63 30.99 -14.18
CA TYR A 162 46.30 31.62 -15.32
C TYR A 162 46.52 33.11 -15.09
N GLU A 163 45.51 33.85 -14.61
CA GLU A 163 45.66 35.28 -14.32
C GLU A 163 46.64 35.56 -13.16
N ILE A 164 46.67 34.72 -12.11
CA ILE A 164 47.67 34.82 -11.03
C ILE A 164 49.08 34.61 -11.58
N ASP A 165 49.29 33.57 -12.39
CA ASP A 165 50.60 33.26 -12.98
C ASP A 165 51.08 34.40 -13.89
N LYS A 166 50.16 34.98 -14.69
CA LYS A 166 50.42 36.12 -15.56
C LYS A 166 50.79 37.39 -14.77
N VAL A 167 50.04 37.75 -13.73
CA VAL A 167 50.35 38.92 -12.89
C VAL A 167 51.67 38.72 -12.15
N THR A 168 51.93 37.51 -11.63
CA THR A 168 53.18 37.18 -10.95
C THR A 168 54.39 37.28 -11.89
N ALA A 169 54.26 36.80 -13.13
CA ALA A 169 55.29 36.93 -14.14
C ALA A 169 55.55 38.40 -14.51
N GLY A 170 54.49 39.21 -14.67
CA GLY A 170 54.58 40.66 -14.88
C GLY A 170 55.37 41.35 -13.77
N GLN A 171 55.00 41.11 -12.50
CA GLN A 171 55.69 41.71 -11.36
C GLN A 171 57.17 41.30 -11.28
N ARG A 172 57.50 40.04 -11.59
CA ARG A 172 58.90 39.59 -11.64
C ARG A 172 59.69 40.30 -12.74
N LEU A 173 59.07 40.56 -13.89
CA LEU A 173 59.70 41.31 -14.96
C LEU A 173 59.94 42.76 -14.53
N ASP A 174 58.95 43.42 -13.95
CA ASP A 174 59.07 44.80 -13.46
C ASP A 174 60.24 44.94 -12.46
N LEU A 175 60.33 44.06 -11.48
CA LEU A 175 61.41 44.05 -10.49
C LEU A 175 62.80 43.82 -11.09
N ASN A 176 62.90 43.07 -12.19
CA ASN A 176 64.16 42.84 -12.88
C ASN A 176 64.57 44.06 -13.72
N LEU A 177 63.61 44.84 -14.22
CA LEU A 177 63.86 46.05 -14.98
C LEU A 177 64.27 47.25 -14.09
N GLU A 178 63.82 47.30 -12.83
CA GLU A 178 64.20 48.37 -11.89
C GLU A 178 65.59 48.20 -11.26
N ARG A 179 66.19 47.01 -11.36
CA ARG A 179 67.51 46.68 -10.81
C ARG A 179 68.64 46.67 -11.83
N GLY A 180 68.32 46.72 -13.12
CA GLY A 180 69.26 46.67 -14.25
C GLY A 180 69.66 48.04 -14.76
#